data_AF-A0A914JT66-F1
#
_entry.id   AF-A0A914JT66-F1
#
_cell.length_a   1.000
_cell.length_b   1.000
_cell.length_c   1.000
_cell.angle_alpha   90.00
_cell.angle_beta   90.00
_cell.angle_gamma   90.00
#
_symmetry.space_group_name_H-M   'P 1'
#
loop_
_entity.id
_entity.type
_entity.pdbx_description
1 polymer ?
#
loop_
_entity_poly.entity_id
_entity_poly.type
_entity_poly.pdbx_seq_one_letter_code
_entity_poly.pdbx_strand_id
1 'polypeptide(L)'
;MMRDRLNELQNKSYGNETVVQMDPSTVIYDTHSAQEQFLIHVNEMRESLEILQRRIQNLQSKQAQVLSQVVVGTKERQELEDLMDDIRKHIRSLRPRVKQIEVDLHRDEMNGSETYRTSAQLRIRKNQCEQLRSQLNDMMMLFNQTQVEYKSRVS
;
A
#
# COMPACT_ATOMS: atom_id res chain seq x y z
N MET A 1 -1.83 32.22 21.86
CA MET A 1 -0.78 31.20 21.66
C MET A 1 -0.89 30.17 22.77
N MET A 2 -0.87 28.88 22.45
CA MET A 2 -0.83 27.82 23.49
C MET A 2 0.53 27.89 24.21
N ARG A 3 0.52 27.80 25.54
CA ARG A 3 1.75 27.73 26.35
C ARG A 3 2.47 26.42 26.03
N ASP A 4 3.71 26.50 25.57
CA ASP A 4 4.60 25.34 25.43
C ASP A 4 4.97 24.82 26.83
N ARG A 5 4.71 23.54 27.08
CA ARG A 5 4.95 22.86 28.36
C ARG A 5 6.05 21.79 28.26
N LEU A 6 6.76 21.71 27.13
CA LEU A 6 7.77 20.67 26.88
C LEU A 6 8.90 20.72 27.92
N ASN A 7 9.41 21.92 28.24
CA ASN A 7 10.47 22.11 29.24
C ASN A 7 10.02 21.78 30.68
N GLU A 8 8.77 22.08 31.04
CA GLU A 8 8.24 21.76 32.37
C GLU A 8 8.14 20.24 32.59
N LEU A 9 7.81 19.49 31.53
CA LEU A 9 7.73 18.03 31.58
C LEU A 9 9.12 17.38 31.64
N GLN A 10 10.09 17.88 30.87
CA GLN A 10 11.46 17.35 30.90
C GLN A 10 12.09 17.51 32.29
N ASN A 11 12.02 18.69 32.89
CA ASN A 11 12.62 18.94 34.21
C ASN A 11 11.98 18.10 35.33
N LYS A 12 10.70 17.73 35.20
CA LYS A 12 10.01 16.88 36.17
C LYS A 12 10.39 15.40 36.07
N SER A 13 10.83 14.95 34.88
CA SER A 13 11.22 13.55 34.64
C SER A 13 12.60 13.22 35.22
N TYR A 14 13.53 14.17 35.28
CA TYR A 14 14.88 13.96 35.85
C TYR A 14 14.91 13.98 37.38
N GLY A 15 13.81 14.34 38.05
CA GLY A 15 13.75 14.44 39.52
C GLY A 15 13.42 13.14 40.26
N ASN A 16 12.90 12.12 39.56
CA ASN A 16 12.44 10.85 40.15
C ASN A 16 13.01 9.66 39.38
N GLU A 17 14.33 9.48 39.44
CA GLU A 17 14.99 8.30 38.88
C GLU A 17 14.97 7.15 39.89
N THR A 18 13.80 6.53 40.09
CA THR A 18 13.82 5.09 40.40
C THR A 18 14.32 4.39 39.15
N VAL A 19 15.58 3.99 39.17
CA VAL A 19 16.20 3.14 38.15
C VAL A 19 15.38 1.84 38.09
N VAL A 20 14.39 1.80 37.21
CA VAL A 20 13.78 0.54 36.78
C VAL A 20 14.87 -0.14 35.97
N GLN A 21 15.58 -1.07 36.62
CA GLN A 21 16.53 -1.96 35.98
C GLN A 21 15.74 -2.80 34.97
N MET A 22 15.61 -2.31 33.73
CA MET A 22 15.13 -3.12 32.62
C MET A 22 16.14 -4.23 32.41
N ASP A 23 15.72 -5.45 32.68
CA ASP A 23 16.47 -6.66 32.45
C ASP A 23 16.92 -6.71 30.97
N PRO A 24 18.23 -6.65 30.67
CA PRO A 24 18.75 -6.62 29.30
C PRO A 24 18.54 -7.95 28.55
N SER A 25 17.99 -8.97 29.20
CA SER A 25 17.74 -10.29 28.60
C SER A 25 16.41 -10.42 27.85
N THR A 26 15.67 -9.34 27.61
CA THR A 26 14.57 -9.40 26.63
C THR A 26 15.19 -9.46 25.23
N VAL A 27 15.36 -10.67 24.72
CA VAL A 27 15.82 -10.95 23.35
C VAL A 27 14.82 -10.32 22.36
N ILE A 28 15.14 -9.12 21.87
CA ILE A 28 14.33 -8.33 20.91
C ILE A 28 14.74 -8.60 19.45
N TYR A 29 15.79 -9.39 19.22
CA TYR A 29 16.43 -9.48 17.91
C TYR A 29 15.60 -10.18 16.82
N ASP A 30 14.77 -11.17 17.14
CA ASP A 30 13.96 -11.89 16.12
C ASP A 30 12.63 -11.20 15.82
N THR A 31 11.99 -10.56 16.80
CA THR A 31 10.69 -9.92 16.61
C THR A 31 10.77 -8.65 15.76
N HIS A 32 11.89 -7.93 15.81
CA HIS A 32 12.11 -6.77 14.95
C HIS A 32 12.26 -7.18 13.49
N SER A 33 12.93 -8.31 13.22
CA SER A 33 13.16 -8.80 11.85
C SER A 33 11.85 -9.17 11.14
N ALA A 34 10.95 -9.90 11.78
CA ALA A 34 9.67 -10.28 11.16
C ALA A 34 8.73 -9.08 10.95
N GLN A 35 8.70 -8.14 11.89
CA GLN A 35 7.91 -6.91 11.75
C GLN A 35 8.48 -6.01 10.64
N GLU A 36 9.80 -5.89 10.55
CA GLU A 36 10.48 -5.14 9.50
C GLU A 36 10.23 -5.74 8.12
N GLN A 37 10.31 -7.07 7.99
CA GLN A 37 9.96 -7.77 6.74
C GLN A 37 8.53 -7.50 6.29
N PHE A 38 7.56 -7.50 7.22
CA PHE A 38 6.17 -7.14 6.89
C PHE A 38 6.07 -5.71 6.36
N LEU A 39 6.75 -4.75 7.00
CA LEU A 39 6.73 -3.35 6.56
C LEU A 39 7.40 -3.18 5.20
N ILE A 40 8.49 -3.89 4.92
CA ILE A 40 9.13 -3.92 3.61
C ILE A 40 8.14 -4.43 2.56
N HIS A 41 7.50 -5.58 2.78
CA HIS A 41 6.51 -6.13 1.84
C HIS A 41 5.33 -5.18 1.60
N VAL A 42 4.84 -4.51 2.65
CA VAL A 42 3.77 -3.50 2.52
C VAL A 42 4.22 -2.30 1.69
N ASN A 43 5.44 -1.80 1.91
CA ASN A 43 5.98 -0.68 1.16
C ASN A 43 6.20 -1.01 -0.31
N GLU A 44 6.79 -2.18 -0.62
CA GLU A 44 6.93 -2.66 -2.00
C GLU A 44 5.57 -2.79 -2.71
N MET A 45 4.53 -3.22 -1.98
CA MET A 45 3.18 -3.29 -2.51
C MET A 45 2.58 -1.91 -2.75
N ARG A 46 2.81 -0.93 -1.86
CA ARG A 46 2.40 0.46 -2.06
C ARG A 46 3.06 1.07 -3.29
N GLU A 47 4.37 0.93 -3.45
CA GLU A 47 5.08 1.39 -4.63
C GLU A 47 4.53 0.76 -5.91
N SER A 48 4.23 -0.55 -5.86
CA SER A 48 3.65 -1.26 -6.99
C SER A 48 2.23 -0.76 -7.35
N LEU A 49 1.44 -0.35 -6.35
CA LEU A 49 0.11 0.26 -6.52
C LEU A 49 0.21 1.70 -7.06
N GLU A 50 1.19 2.48 -6.62
CA GLU A 50 1.46 3.82 -7.16
C GLU A 50 1.90 3.76 -8.62
N ILE A 51 2.70 2.75 -9.00
CA ILE A 51 3.03 2.49 -10.40
C ILE A 51 1.76 2.19 -11.20
N LEU A 52 0.87 1.32 -10.68
CA LEU A 52 -0.41 1.03 -11.34
C LEU A 52 -1.25 2.28 -11.53
N GLN A 53 -1.37 3.10 -10.49
CA GLN A 53 -2.10 4.37 -10.53
C GLN A 53 -1.56 5.30 -11.62
N ARG A 54 -0.23 5.48 -11.69
CA ARG A 54 0.40 6.29 -12.74
C ARG A 54 0.13 5.75 -14.14
N ARG A 55 0.13 4.42 -14.33
CA ARG A 55 -0.21 3.80 -15.62
C ARG A 55 -1.67 4.09 -16.01
N ILE A 56 -2.61 3.98 -15.06
CA ILE A 56 -4.02 4.32 -15.30
C ILE A 56 -4.19 5.80 -15.65
N GLN A 57 -3.49 6.72 -14.97
CA GLN A 57 -3.52 8.15 -15.30
C GLN A 57 -2.93 8.44 -16.69
N ASN A 58 -1.83 7.77 -17.06
CA ASN A 58 -1.26 7.87 -18.39
C ASN A 58 -2.26 7.39 -19.46
N LEU A 59 -2.95 6.28 -19.19
CA LEU A 59 -4.00 5.75 -20.06
C LEU A 59 -5.12 6.77 -20.27
N GLN A 60 -5.61 7.40 -19.20
CA GLN A 60 -6.64 8.45 -19.29
C GLN A 60 -6.18 9.62 -20.17
N SER A 61 -4.93 10.07 -19.98
CA SER A 61 -4.34 11.14 -20.78
C SER A 61 -4.24 10.76 -22.26
N LYS A 62 -3.75 9.56 -22.56
CA LYS A 62 -3.63 9.07 -23.94
C LYS A 62 -4.99 8.91 -24.60
N GLN A 63 -5.99 8.40 -23.87
CA GLN A 63 -7.37 8.30 -24.36
C GLN A 63 -7.97 9.68 -24.67
N ALA A 64 -7.77 10.67 -23.79
CA ALA A 64 -8.20 12.03 -24.04
C ALA A 64 -7.52 12.65 -25.27
N GLN A 65 -6.21 12.41 -25.43
CA GLN A 65 -5.46 12.83 -26.61
C GLN A 65 -6.02 12.20 -27.89
N VAL A 66 -6.24 10.90 -27.90
CA VAL A 66 -6.80 10.16 -29.06
C VAL A 66 -8.20 10.66 -29.42
N LEU A 67 -9.06 10.90 -28.43
CA LEU A 67 -10.41 11.46 -28.66
C LEU A 67 -10.40 12.89 -29.20
N SER A 68 -9.33 13.65 -28.96
CA SER A 68 -9.19 15.02 -29.46
C SER A 68 -8.72 15.10 -30.92
N GLN A 69 -8.17 14.02 -31.45
CA GLN A 69 -7.65 13.96 -32.82
C GLN A 69 -8.77 13.65 -33.82
N VAL A 70 -8.77 14.35 -34.96
CA VAL A 70 -9.73 14.12 -36.04
C VAL A 70 -9.47 12.80 -36.79
N VAL A 71 -8.21 12.36 -36.84
CA VAL A 71 -7.78 11.07 -37.42
C VAL A 71 -6.70 10.48 -36.50
N VAL A 72 -6.95 9.29 -35.98
CA VAL A 72 -6.03 8.57 -35.08
C VAL A 72 -5.08 7.71 -35.90
N GLY A 73 -3.77 7.82 -35.66
CA GLY A 73 -2.78 6.99 -36.34
C GLY A 73 -2.82 5.53 -35.87
N THR A 74 -2.53 4.57 -36.77
CA THR A 74 -2.45 3.14 -36.43
C THR A 74 -1.46 2.86 -35.29
N LYS A 75 -0.35 3.60 -35.24
CA LYS A 75 0.65 3.53 -34.18
C LYS A 75 0.11 3.98 -32.81
N GLU A 76 -0.63 5.08 -32.74
CA GLU A 76 -1.18 5.60 -31.48
C GLU A 76 -2.25 4.65 -30.91
N ARG A 77 -3.03 4.01 -31.78
CA ARG A 77 -3.97 2.97 -31.39
C ARG A 77 -3.27 1.74 -30.83
N GLN A 78 -2.19 1.29 -31.45
CA GLN A 78 -1.40 0.17 -30.94
C GLN A 78 -0.79 0.50 -29.57
N GLU A 79 -0.19 1.68 -29.40
CA GLU A 79 0.36 2.11 -28.11
C GLU A 79 -0.71 2.16 -27.01
N LEU A 80 -1.93 2.55 -27.35
CA LEU A 80 -3.05 2.55 -26.42
C LEU A 80 -3.47 1.12 -26.03
N GLU A 81 -3.54 0.20 -27.00
CA GLU A 81 -3.84 -1.21 -26.77
C GLU A 81 -2.77 -1.89 -25.90
N ASP A 82 -1.49 -1.64 -26.19
CA ASP A 82 -0.36 -2.14 -25.41
C ASP A 82 -0.41 -1.64 -23.96
N LEU A 83 -0.73 -0.36 -23.74
CA LEU A 83 -0.86 0.22 -22.41
C LEU A 83 -2.03 -0.40 -21.62
N MET A 84 -3.16 -0.67 -22.27
CA MET A 84 -4.31 -1.34 -21.64
C MET A 84 -3.95 -2.77 -21.22
N ASP A 85 -3.23 -3.51 -22.07
CA ASP A 85 -2.82 -4.88 -21.78
C ASP A 85 -1.76 -4.95 -20.68
N ASP A 86 -0.83 -4.02 -20.67
CA ASP A 86 0.16 -3.90 -19.61
C ASP A 86 -0.50 -3.60 -18.25
N ILE A 87 -1.47 -2.68 -18.19
CA ILE A 87 -2.23 -2.41 -16.96
C ILE A 87 -2.99 -3.67 -16.49
N ARG A 88 -3.62 -4.41 -17.40
CA ARG A 88 -4.30 -5.68 -17.05
C ARG A 88 -3.31 -6.70 -16.48
N LYS A 89 -2.13 -6.83 -17.08
CA LYS A 89 -1.07 -7.73 -16.59
C LYS A 89 -0.58 -7.31 -15.20
N HIS A 90 -0.39 -6.01 -14.98
CA HIS A 90 0.04 -5.47 -13.69
C HIS A 90 -1.02 -5.71 -12.60
N ILE A 91 -2.31 -5.51 -12.89
CA ILE A 91 -3.40 -5.86 -11.95
C ILE A 91 -3.40 -7.37 -11.63
N ARG A 92 -3.23 -8.22 -12.65
CA ARG A 92 -3.19 -9.69 -12.47
C ARG A 92 -2.00 -10.14 -11.63
N SER A 93 -0.87 -9.42 -11.65
CA SER A 93 0.28 -9.74 -10.79
C SER A 93 0.12 -9.20 -9.36
N LEU A 94 -0.55 -8.06 -9.16
CA LEU A 94 -0.73 -7.48 -7.83
C LEU A 94 -1.78 -8.21 -7.00
N ARG A 95 -2.85 -8.71 -7.62
CA ARG A 95 -3.92 -9.41 -6.91
C ARG A 95 -3.44 -10.59 -6.05
N PRO A 96 -2.65 -11.55 -6.56
CA PRO A 96 -2.13 -12.64 -5.74
C PRO A 96 -1.15 -12.15 -4.67
N ARG A 97 -0.37 -11.09 -4.93
CA ARG A 97 0.57 -10.53 -3.94
C ARG A 97 -0.16 -9.89 -2.75
N VAL A 98 -1.18 -9.08 -2.99
CA VAL A 98 -2.04 -8.54 -1.90
C VAL A 98 -2.69 -9.70 -1.14
N LYS A 99 -3.18 -10.72 -1.87
CA LYS A 99 -3.80 -11.88 -1.24
C LYS A 99 -2.82 -12.68 -0.37
N GLN A 100 -1.57 -12.81 -0.80
CA GLN A 100 -0.53 -13.50 -0.04
C GLN A 100 -0.27 -12.81 1.30
N ILE A 101 -0.18 -11.47 1.32
CA ILE A 101 0.00 -10.70 2.56
C ILE A 101 -1.18 -10.93 3.53
N GLU A 102 -2.42 -10.99 3.02
CA GLU A 102 -3.58 -11.32 3.85
C GLU A 102 -3.50 -12.74 4.44
N VAL A 103 -3.09 -13.72 3.64
CA VAL A 103 -2.96 -15.12 4.06
C VAL A 103 -1.86 -15.26 5.11
N ASP A 104 -0.73 -14.60 4.92
CA ASP A 104 0.38 -14.61 5.87
C ASP A 104 -0.04 -13.98 7.20
N LEU A 105 -0.77 -12.85 7.18
CA LEU A 105 -1.35 -12.25 8.38
C LEU A 105 -2.33 -13.19 9.10
N HIS A 106 -3.21 -13.88 8.36
CA HIS A 106 -4.16 -14.80 8.97
C HIS A 106 -3.48 -16.04 9.58
N ARG A 107 -2.44 -16.57 8.91
CA ARG A 107 -1.62 -17.67 9.44
C ARG A 107 -0.91 -17.26 10.72
N ASP A 108 -0.35 -16.05 10.74
CA ASP A 108 0.32 -15.46 11.90
C ASP A 108 -0.62 -15.29 13.10
N GLU A 109 -1.89 -14.93 12.85
CA GLU A 109 -2.95 -14.87 13.87
C GLU A 109 -3.32 -16.25 14.43
N MET A 110 -3.50 -17.24 13.55
CA MET A 110 -3.94 -18.59 13.93
C MET A 110 -2.85 -19.37 14.69
N ASN A 111 -1.59 -19.17 14.33
CA ASN A 111 -0.47 -19.91 14.93
C ASN A 111 -0.04 -19.38 16.31
N GLY A 112 -0.70 -18.33 16.82
CA GLY A 112 -0.43 -17.77 18.15
C GLY A 112 1.01 -17.33 18.34
N SER A 113 1.69 -16.92 17.25
CA SER A 113 3.14 -16.70 17.28
C SER A 113 3.51 -15.66 18.34
N GLU A 114 4.48 -16.01 19.20
CA GLU A 114 5.09 -15.11 20.18
C GLU A 114 5.72 -13.86 19.52
N THR A 115 5.79 -13.80 18.19
CA THR A 115 6.24 -12.64 17.41
C THR A 115 5.29 -11.44 17.50
N TYR A 116 4.00 -11.63 17.79
CA TYR A 116 2.97 -10.57 17.72
C TYR A 116 2.38 -10.20 19.10
N ARG A 117 3.27 -10.10 20.10
CA ARG A 117 2.96 -9.97 21.56
C ARG A 117 2.00 -8.83 21.94
N THR A 118 1.68 -7.90 21.03
CA THR A 118 0.81 -6.76 21.33
C THR A 118 -0.40 -6.68 20.40
N SER A 119 -1.57 -6.51 20.99
CA SER A 119 -2.83 -6.24 20.26
C SER A 119 -2.70 -5.03 19.33
N ALA A 120 -1.80 -4.09 19.62
CA ALA A 120 -1.50 -2.94 18.78
C ALA A 120 -0.81 -3.33 17.46
N GLN A 121 0.24 -4.16 17.48
CA GLN A 121 0.94 -4.60 16.26
C GLN A 121 0.00 -5.35 15.32
N LEU A 122 -0.83 -6.23 15.87
CA LEU A 122 -1.82 -6.96 15.07
C LEU A 122 -2.81 -6.02 14.39
N ARG A 123 -3.31 -5.00 15.12
CA ARG A 123 -4.20 -3.97 14.56
C ARG A 123 -3.53 -3.17 13.44
N ILE A 124 -2.26 -2.81 13.60
CA ILE A 124 -1.49 -2.10 12.56
C ILE A 124 -1.44 -2.97 11.30
N ARG A 125 -1.03 -4.25 11.41
CA ARG A 125 -0.94 -5.15 10.26
C ARG A 125 -2.29 -5.35 9.55
N LYS A 126 -3.37 -5.55 10.31
CA LYS A 126 -4.75 -5.63 9.78
C LYS A 126 -5.10 -4.40 8.96
N ASN A 127 -4.88 -3.21 9.53
CA ASN A 127 -5.19 -1.96 8.85
C ASN A 127 -4.36 -1.77 7.57
N GLN A 128 -3.08 -2.13 7.57
CA GLN A 128 -2.23 -2.08 6.37
C GLN A 128 -2.78 -3.01 5.26
N CYS A 129 -3.17 -4.25 5.61
CA CYS A 129 -3.73 -5.19 4.64
C CYS A 129 -5.07 -4.71 4.07
N GLU A 130 -5.96 -4.21 4.92
CA GLU A 130 -7.24 -3.61 4.50
C GLU A 130 -7.04 -2.42 3.58
N GLN A 131 -6.08 -1.55 3.89
CA GLN A 131 -5.73 -0.40 3.07
C GLN A 131 -5.23 -0.84 1.69
N LEU A 132 -4.28 -1.78 1.62
CA LEU A 132 -3.75 -2.30 0.35
C LEU A 132 -4.86 -2.92 -0.51
N ARG A 133 -5.77 -3.68 0.12
CA ARG A 133 -6.93 -4.27 -0.56
C ARG A 133 -7.86 -3.21 -1.12
N SER A 134 -8.20 -2.19 -0.32
CA SER A 134 -9.06 -1.08 -0.77
C SER A 134 -8.43 -0.36 -1.95
N GLN A 135 -7.15 0.02 -1.83
CA GLN A 135 -6.41 0.71 -2.88
C GLN A 135 -6.39 -0.09 -4.19
N LEU A 136 -6.10 -1.40 -4.13
CA LEU A 136 -6.12 -2.23 -5.34
C LEU A 136 -7.52 -2.28 -5.98
N ASN A 137 -8.57 -2.43 -5.17
CA ASN A 137 -9.95 -2.43 -5.66
C ASN A 137 -10.33 -1.10 -6.30
N ASP A 138 -9.97 0.02 -5.67
CA ASP A 138 -10.23 1.36 -6.19
C ASP A 138 -9.54 1.57 -7.54
N MET A 139 -8.28 1.12 -7.69
CA MET A 139 -7.57 1.18 -8.97
C MET A 139 -8.20 0.28 -10.04
N MET A 140 -8.67 -0.92 -9.67
CA MET A 140 -9.39 -1.79 -10.61
C MET A 140 -10.72 -1.17 -11.06
N MET A 141 -11.47 -0.56 -10.15
CA MET A 141 -12.71 0.15 -10.47
C MET A 141 -12.45 1.36 -11.37
N LEU A 142 -11.43 2.17 -11.05
CA LEU A 142 -11.03 3.33 -11.85
C LEU A 142 -10.62 2.93 -13.27
N PHE A 143 -9.84 1.86 -13.40
CA PHE A 143 -9.47 1.31 -14.71
C PHE A 143 -10.71 0.86 -15.49
N ASN A 144 -11.60 0.10 -14.88
CA ASN A 144 -12.84 -0.35 -15.53
C ASN A 144 -13.71 0.84 -15.96
N GLN A 145 -13.89 1.84 -15.10
CA GLN A 145 -14.66 3.04 -15.40
C GLN A 145 -14.06 3.80 -16.59
N THR A 146 -12.74 3.99 -16.58
CA THR A 146 -11.99 4.64 -17.66
C THR A 146 -12.19 3.92 -19.01
N GLN A 147 -12.14 2.58 -18.99
CA GLN A 147 -12.36 1.76 -20.20
C GLN A 147 -13.79 1.88 -20.73
N VAL A 148 -14.79 1.82 -19.84
CA VAL A 148 -16.20 1.98 -20.21
C VAL A 148 -16.45 3.36 -20.81
N GLU A 149 -15.93 4.41 -20.18
CA GLU A 149 -16.07 5.78 -20.65
C GLU A 149 -15.43 5.97 -22.03
N TYR A 150 -14.19 5.52 -22.22
CA TYR A 150 -13.54 5.61 -23.52
C TYR A 150 -14.31 4.86 -24.61
N LYS A 151 -14.76 3.62 -24.32
CA LYS A 151 -15.57 2.84 -25.25
C LYS A 151 -16.88 3.56 -25.60
N SER A 152 -17.53 4.22 -24.64
CA SER A 152 -18.77 4.97 -24.88
C SER A 152 -18.59 6.21 -25.75
N ARG A 153 -17.39 6.79 -25.78
CA ARG A 153 -17.07 7.97 -26.61
C ARG A 153 -16.58 7.62 -28.02
N VAL A 154 -16.07 6.40 -28.20
CA VAL A 154 -15.57 5.89 -29.49
C VAL A 154 -16.62 5.08 -30.25
N SER A 155 -17.64 4.52 -29.56
CA SER A 155 -18.75 3.80 -30.20
C SER A 155 -19.79 4.77 -30.75
#